data_AF-A0A0R2K4L1-F1
#
_entry.id   AF-A0A0R2K4L1-F1
#
_cell.length_a   1.000
_cell.length_b   1.000
_cell.length_c   1.000
_cell.angle_alpha   90.00
_cell.angle_beta   90.00
_cell.angle_gamma   90.00
#
_symmetry.space_group_name_H-M   'P 1'
#
loop_
_entity.id
_entity.type
_entity.pdbx_description
1 polymer ?
#
loop_
_entity_poly.entity_id
_entity_poly.type
_entity_poly.pdbx_seq_one_letter_code
_entity_poly.pdbx_strand_id
1 'polypeptide(L)'
;MQTGQVAFEKNVFLFIFSAGGGIALGTILSLMIMAFRQFLVRSSANVISSQTLIYLLTPFCIYFLAEKVGVSGIIAVVTAGLVHNSETTRSRFSSPRQMHLGMQLVNFSNAVLNSFVFVVLGLSLERIIFDQRHNISNSLRWLIIGGLVYFLLLIVRYVYARFFIVDCTNRTAVLFALGGVHGTVTLAMTFSILNNGISQVLFNEIILIETVVIILSMLMSTVIFKILLPVDVDELNKATQLKILRNELVIVGIQHVKTMKLSDKVREIVIYDLRDQVQKNTLNAFFNQWRSVTTDKTTLTSIQSVEQRRALMQAFDAERKFLYDLAKNHMVNSEYIYDLFSEILLSESLVLDPQNQVI
;
A
#
# COMPACT_ATOMS: atom_id res chain seq x y z
N MET A 1 17.21 -24.47 27.43
CA MET A 1 16.48 -25.76 27.52
C MET A 1 17.12 -26.58 28.64
N GLN A 2 16.59 -26.55 29.87
CA GLN A 2 17.15 -27.36 30.97
C GLN A 2 16.13 -27.78 32.05
N THR A 3 14.83 -27.60 31.83
CA THR A 3 13.80 -28.13 32.73
C THR A 3 12.72 -28.84 31.92
N GLY A 4 12.71 -30.17 32.01
CA GLY A 4 11.75 -31.07 31.36
C GLY A 4 10.35 -31.08 32.00
N GLN A 5 9.98 -30.03 32.74
CA GLN A 5 8.59 -29.76 33.08
C GLN A 5 8.13 -28.65 32.15
N VAL A 6 7.30 -29.01 31.17
CA VAL A 6 6.60 -28.03 30.36
C VAL A 6 5.72 -27.25 31.33
N ALA A 7 6.18 -26.06 31.75
CA ALA A 7 5.40 -25.13 32.56
C ALA A 7 4.31 -24.52 31.68
N PHE A 8 3.42 -25.38 31.16
CA PHE A 8 2.40 -25.05 30.17
C PHE A 8 1.51 -23.95 30.71
N GLU A 9 1.04 -24.08 31.96
CA GLU A 9 0.26 -23.06 32.64
C GLU A 9 1.00 -21.72 32.74
N LYS A 10 2.28 -21.75 33.14
CA LYS A 10 3.11 -20.54 33.24
C LYS A 10 3.31 -19.88 31.87
N ASN A 11 3.58 -20.65 30.83
CA ASN A 11 3.79 -20.13 29.48
C ASN A 11 2.50 -19.60 28.85
N VAL A 12 1.37 -20.27 29.08
CA VAL A 12 0.04 -19.79 28.66
C VAL A 12 -0.32 -18.51 29.40
N PHE A 13 -0.08 -18.44 30.71
CA PHE A 13 -0.29 -17.21 31.48
C PHE A 13 0.59 -16.07 30.98
N LEU A 14 1.88 -16.31 30.74
CA LEU A 14 2.81 -15.32 30.17
C LEU A 14 2.35 -14.84 28.78
N PHE A 15 1.88 -15.76 27.94
CA PHE A 15 1.34 -15.43 26.62
C PHE A 15 0.10 -14.55 26.73
N ILE A 16 -0.89 -14.94 27.54
CA ILE A 16 -2.13 -14.16 27.75
C ILE A 16 -1.81 -12.79 28.35
N PHE A 17 -0.90 -12.73 29.32
CA PHE A 17 -0.46 -11.48 29.93
C PHE A 17 0.24 -10.57 28.91
N SER A 18 1.16 -11.12 28.11
CA SER A 18 1.88 -10.36 27.07
C SER A 18 0.95 -9.87 25.96
N ALA A 19 0.02 -10.72 25.52
CA ALA A 19 -0.96 -10.37 24.49
C ALA A 19 -2.00 -9.37 25.01
N GLY A 20 -2.61 -9.62 26.16
CA GLY A 20 -3.59 -8.74 26.79
C GLY A 20 -2.99 -7.39 27.20
N GLY A 21 -1.78 -7.41 27.75
CA GLY A 21 -1.02 -6.20 28.06
C GLY A 21 -0.68 -5.39 26.81
N GLY A 22 -0.32 -6.06 25.71
CA GLY A 22 -0.13 -5.41 24.40
C GLY A 22 -1.41 -4.75 23.90
N ILE A 23 -2.56 -5.43 23.97
CA ILE A 23 -3.87 -4.87 23.61
C ILE A 23 -4.18 -3.62 24.44
N ALA A 24 -4.04 -3.70 25.76
CA ALA A 24 -4.34 -2.61 26.68
C ALA A 24 -3.41 -1.40 26.46
N LEU A 25 -2.09 -1.60 26.46
CA LEU A 25 -1.12 -0.52 26.26
C LEU A 25 -1.23 0.08 24.86
N GLY A 26 -1.38 -0.73 23.81
CA GLY A 26 -1.55 -0.25 22.45
C GLY A 26 -2.79 0.64 22.31
N THR A 27 -3.91 0.23 22.92
CA THR A 27 -5.15 1.04 22.93
C THR A 27 -4.94 2.36 23.68
N ILE A 28 -4.36 2.32 24.89
CA ILE A 28 -4.11 3.52 25.71
C ILE A 28 -3.18 4.49 24.98
N LEU A 29 -2.03 4.02 24.52
CA LEU A 29 -1.04 4.85 23.82
C LEU A 29 -1.61 5.41 22.51
N SER A 30 -2.37 4.62 21.75
CA SER A 30 -3.02 5.10 20.54
C SER A 30 -4.03 6.21 20.84
N LEU A 31 -4.84 6.08 21.89
CA LEU A 31 -5.78 7.11 22.31
C LEU A 31 -5.07 8.39 22.78
N MET A 32 -3.95 8.25 23.51
CA MET A 32 -3.13 9.40 23.92
C MET A 32 -2.53 10.12 22.73
N ILE A 33 -1.93 9.38 21.78
CA ILE A 33 -1.35 9.96 20.55
C ILE A 33 -2.45 10.59 19.70
N MET A 34 -3.61 9.94 19.59
CA MET A 34 -4.79 10.50 18.92
C MET A 34 -5.23 11.83 19.55
N ALA A 35 -5.41 11.87 20.86
CA ALA A 35 -5.81 13.09 21.58
C ALA A 35 -4.77 14.21 21.38
N PHE A 36 -3.48 13.88 21.48
CA PHE A 36 -2.38 14.81 21.23
C PHE A 36 -2.41 15.34 19.79
N ARG A 37 -2.66 14.47 18.81
CA ARG A 37 -2.75 14.83 17.40
C ARG A 37 -3.91 15.80 17.14
N GLN A 38 -5.08 15.49 17.69
CA GLN A 38 -6.26 16.35 17.59
C GLN A 38 -6.06 17.70 18.30
N PHE A 39 -5.35 17.72 19.42
CA PHE A 39 -4.94 18.96 20.07
C PHE A 39 -4.03 19.81 19.18
N LEU A 40 -3.02 19.21 18.54
CA LEU A 40 -2.13 19.91 17.61
C LEU A 40 -2.87 20.46 16.38
N VAL A 41 -3.79 19.69 15.80
CA VAL A 41 -4.58 20.13 14.64
C VAL A 41 -5.44 21.36 14.97
N ARG A 42 -5.92 21.47 16.22
CA ARG A 42 -6.73 22.60 16.70
C ARG A 42 -5.89 23.80 17.17
N SER A 43 -4.57 23.65 17.26
CA SER A 43 -3.65 24.70 17.71
C SER A 43 -3.09 25.49 16.53
N SER A 44 -2.63 26.72 16.78
CA SER A 44 -1.93 27.55 15.79
C SER A 44 -0.59 26.95 15.32
N ALA A 45 -0.08 25.95 16.03
CA ALA A 45 1.13 25.20 15.70
C ALA A 45 0.91 24.02 14.72
N ASN A 46 -0.25 23.94 14.05
CA ASN A 46 -0.54 22.84 13.14
C ASN A 46 0.31 22.93 11.86
N VAL A 47 1.31 22.04 11.74
CA VAL A 47 2.13 21.89 10.53
C VAL A 47 1.95 20.47 9.97
N ILE A 48 1.62 20.37 8.68
CA ILE A 48 1.36 19.10 7.98
C ILE A 48 2.53 18.12 8.13
N SER A 49 3.76 18.62 8.03
CA SER A 49 4.98 17.81 8.19
C SER A 49 5.09 17.19 9.58
N SER A 50 4.79 17.93 10.65
CA SER A 50 4.83 17.43 12.02
C SER A 50 3.81 16.31 12.24
N GLN A 51 2.61 16.46 11.69
CA GLN A 51 1.57 15.44 11.77
C GLN A 51 1.97 14.16 11.04
N THR A 52 2.60 14.31 9.88
CA THR A 52 3.10 13.20 9.07
C THR A 52 4.22 12.46 9.81
N LEU A 53 5.13 13.19 10.45
CA LEU A 53 6.19 12.61 11.29
C LEU A 53 5.62 11.84 12.49
N ILE A 54 4.64 12.42 13.19
CA ILE A 54 3.96 11.72 14.30
C ILE A 54 3.35 10.42 13.79
N TYR A 55 2.65 10.46 12.65
CA TYR A 55 2.03 9.29 12.07
C TYR A 55 3.04 8.18 11.72
N LEU A 56 4.17 8.55 11.11
CA LEU A 56 5.25 7.62 10.76
C LEU A 56 5.97 7.05 11.99
N LEU A 57 6.17 7.85 13.04
CA LEU A 57 6.87 7.45 14.26
C LEU A 57 6.00 6.65 15.25
N THR A 58 4.69 6.86 15.22
CA THR A 58 3.73 6.21 16.12
C THR A 58 3.93 4.69 16.27
N PRO A 59 4.00 3.88 15.19
CA PRO A 59 4.19 2.43 15.34
C PRO A 59 5.50 2.08 16.06
N PHE A 60 6.58 2.81 15.81
CA PHE A 60 7.87 2.57 16.49
C PHE A 60 7.81 2.95 17.97
N CYS A 61 7.23 4.10 18.31
CA CYS A 61 7.08 4.54 19.69
C CYS A 61 6.26 3.55 20.51
N ILE A 62 5.13 3.08 19.97
CA ILE A 62 4.26 2.11 20.64
C ILE A 62 4.98 0.77 20.80
N TYR A 63 5.65 0.28 19.75
CA TYR A 63 6.41 -0.96 19.81
C TYR A 63 7.47 -0.93 20.93
N PHE A 64 8.35 0.07 20.93
CA PHE A 64 9.44 0.15 21.90
C PHE A 64 8.95 0.37 23.33
N LEU A 65 7.87 1.11 23.53
CA LEU A 65 7.27 1.29 24.86
C LEU A 65 6.67 -0.02 25.38
N ALA A 66 5.95 -0.75 24.54
CA ALA A 66 5.37 -2.04 24.89
C ALA A 66 6.45 -3.08 25.25
N GLU A 67 7.50 -3.19 24.43
CA GLU A 67 8.63 -4.09 24.71
C GLU A 67 9.36 -3.73 26.01
N LYS A 68 9.54 -2.44 26.32
CA LYS A 68 10.13 -2.00 27.60
C LYS A 68 9.29 -2.40 28.82
N VAL A 69 7.97 -2.47 28.68
CA VAL A 69 7.05 -2.91 29.74
C VAL A 69 6.94 -4.44 29.80
N GLY A 70 7.54 -5.17 28.84
CA GLY A 70 7.54 -6.63 28.79
C GLY A 70 6.24 -7.23 28.24
N VAL A 71 5.47 -6.45 27.47
CA VAL A 71 4.28 -6.93 26.74
C VAL A 71 4.55 -6.94 25.25
N SER A 72 3.71 -7.63 24.46
CA SER A 72 3.95 -7.79 23.02
C SER A 72 3.86 -6.46 22.27
N GLY A 73 4.99 -5.96 21.77
CA GLY A 73 5.05 -4.74 20.98
C GLY A 73 4.30 -4.85 19.65
N ILE A 74 4.37 -6.02 19.00
CA ILE A 74 3.65 -6.28 17.74
C ILE A 74 2.14 -6.15 17.96
N ILE A 75 1.59 -6.80 18.99
CA ILE A 75 0.15 -6.74 19.29
C ILE A 75 -0.25 -5.31 19.67
N ALA A 76 0.57 -4.59 20.44
CA ALA A 76 0.30 -3.19 20.80
C ALA A 76 0.23 -2.27 19.57
N VAL A 77 1.11 -2.45 18.58
CA VAL A 77 1.07 -1.66 17.34
C VAL A 77 -0.15 -2.03 16.48
N VAL A 78 -0.49 -3.32 16.40
CA VAL A 78 -1.69 -3.77 15.65
C VAL A 78 -2.96 -3.19 16.26
N THR A 79 -3.11 -3.25 17.59
CA THR A 79 -4.28 -2.65 18.26
C THR A 79 -4.32 -1.14 18.09
N ALA A 80 -3.19 -0.46 18.18
CA ALA A 80 -3.10 0.96 17.87
C ALA A 80 -3.50 1.28 16.43
N GLY A 81 -3.09 0.47 15.46
CA GLY A 81 -3.49 0.61 14.05
C GLY A 81 -5.00 0.49 13.85
N LEU A 82 -5.65 -0.47 14.54
CA LEU A 82 -7.11 -0.64 14.52
C LEU A 82 -7.83 0.57 15.11
N VAL A 83 -7.36 1.09 16.25
CA VAL A 83 -7.90 2.31 16.87
C VAL A 83 -7.72 3.51 15.93
N HIS A 84 -6.54 3.67 15.35
CA HIS A 84 -6.23 4.78 14.45
C HIS A 84 -7.11 4.77 13.20
N ASN A 85 -7.35 3.60 12.60
CA ASN A 85 -8.22 3.47 11.41
C ASN A 85 -9.64 4.02 11.66
N SER A 86 -10.17 3.81 12.87
CA SER A 86 -11.48 4.33 13.27
C SER A 86 -11.52 5.86 13.31
N GLU A 87 -10.44 6.50 13.76
CA GLU A 87 -10.30 7.95 13.79
C GLU A 87 -10.14 8.53 12.38
N THR A 88 -9.29 7.90 11.57
CA THR A 88 -9.04 8.27 10.17
C THR A 88 -10.35 8.33 9.39
N THR A 89 -11.26 7.38 9.62
CA THR A 89 -12.58 7.34 8.98
C THR A 89 -13.46 8.53 9.36
N ARG A 90 -13.36 9.03 10.60
CA ARG A 90 -14.17 10.16 11.11
C ARG A 90 -13.57 11.54 10.81
N SER A 91 -12.25 11.65 10.73
CA SER A 91 -11.54 12.91 10.50
C SER A 91 -11.06 13.11 9.05
N ARG A 92 -11.42 12.22 8.12
CA ARG A 92 -10.94 12.21 6.72
C ARG A 92 -11.07 13.54 5.97
N PHE A 93 -12.05 14.37 6.32
CA PHE A 93 -12.29 15.66 5.66
C PHE A 93 -11.73 16.87 6.42
N SER A 94 -11.16 16.68 7.62
CA SER A 94 -10.59 17.78 8.42
C SER A 94 -9.31 18.36 7.80
N SER A 95 -8.56 17.53 7.08
CA SER A 95 -7.37 17.95 6.30
C SER A 95 -7.16 16.97 5.14
N PRO A 96 -7.87 17.13 4.01
CA PRO A 96 -7.84 16.18 2.90
C PRO A 96 -6.44 15.97 2.31
N ARG A 97 -5.64 17.04 2.19
CA ARG A 97 -4.26 16.99 1.67
C ARG A 97 -3.36 16.13 2.56
N GLN A 98 -3.42 16.35 3.87
CA GLN A 98 -2.62 15.60 4.83
C GLN A 98 -3.03 14.13 4.88
N MET A 99 -4.34 13.87 4.82
CA MET A 99 -4.89 12.51 4.79
C MET A 99 -4.43 11.75 3.55
N HIS A 100 -4.53 12.38 2.37
CA HIS A 100 -4.06 11.79 1.11
C HIS A 100 -2.55 11.50 1.14
N LEU A 101 -1.73 12.48 1.53
CA LEU A 101 -0.29 12.31 1.64
C LEU A 101 0.08 11.20 2.64
N GLY A 102 -0.59 11.15 3.79
CA GLY A 102 -0.36 10.12 4.82
C GLY A 102 -0.63 8.71 4.30
N MET A 103 -1.72 8.51 3.56
CA MET A 103 -2.02 7.23 2.93
C MET A 103 -0.96 6.83 1.90
N GLN A 104 -0.53 7.76 1.04
CA GLN A 104 0.51 7.49 0.04
C GLN A 104 1.85 7.11 0.70
N LEU A 105 2.24 7.83 1.76
CA LEU A 105 3.48 7.54 2.50
C LEU A 105 3.43 6.18 3.19
N VAL A 106 2.29 5.77 3.75
CA VAL A 106 2.14 4.44 4.35
C VAL A 106 2.19 3.35 3.28
N ASN A 107 1.51 3.52 2.16
CA ASN A 107 1.56 2.57 1.05
C ASN A 107 2.98 2.42 0.52
N PHE A 108 3.68 3.54 0.31
CA PHE A 108 5.08 3.55 -0.08
C PHE A 108 5.98 2.87 0.97
N SER A 109 5.81 3.21 2.26
CA SER A 109 6.59 2.61 3.35
C SER A 109 6.36 1.10 3.45
N ASN A 110 5.12 0.64 3.31
CA ASN A 110 4.78 -0.79 3.26
C ASN A 110 5.45 -1.48 2.07
N ALA A 111 5.43 -0.87 0.89
CA ALA A 111 6.10 -1.42 -0.29
C ALA A 111 7.63 -1.51 -0.10
N VAL A 112 8.25 -0.47 0.45
CA VAL A 112 9.70 -0.44 0.74
C VAL A 112 10.07 -1.47 1.80
N LEU A 113 9.37 -1.50 2.94
CA LEU A 113 9.64 -2.44 4.02
C LEU A 113 9.44 -3.89 3.58
N ASN A 114 8.37 -4.19 2.82
CA ASN A 114 8.17 -5.53 2.30
C ASN A 114 9.28 -5.93 1.32
N SER A 115 9.67 -5.03 0.42
CA SER A 115 10.77 -5.27 -0.52
C SER A 115 12.10 -5.49 0.21
N PHE A 116 12.38 -4.70 1.25
CA PHE A 116 13.57 -4.82 2.08
C PHE A 116 13.69 -6.19 2.72
N VAL A 117 12.60 -6.73 3.28
CA VAL A 117 12.59 -8.06 3.90
C VAL A 117 12.92 -9.16 2.89
N PHE A 118 12.42 -9.07 1.66
CA PHE A 118 12.79 -10.02 0.59
C PHE A 118 14.23 -9.85 0.10
N VAL A 119 14.77 -8.63 0.07
CA VAL A 119 16.20 -8.40 -0.22
C VAL A 119 17.07 -9.03 0.86
N VAL A 120 16.72 -8.87 2.14
CA VAL A 120 17.43 -9.52 3.25
C VAL A 120 17.38 -11.05 3.13
N LEU A 121 16.24 -11.63 2.75
CA LEU A 121 16.13 -13.05 2.45
C LEU A 121 17.09 -13.48 1.33
N GLY A 122 17.09 -12.75 0.21
CA GLY A 122 17.95 -13.02 -0.93
C GLY A 122 19.44 -12.99 -0.58
N LEU A 123 19.88 -11.95 0.15
CA LEU A 123 21.26 -11.84 0.63
C LEU A 123 21.63 -12.97 1.60
N SER A 124 20.70 -13.37 2.46
CA SER A 124 20.90 -14.47 3.40
C SER A 124 21.05 -15.80 2.66
N LEU A 125 20.24 -16.04 1.62
CA LEU A 125 20.34 -17.22 0.77
C LEU A 125 21.65 -17.28 0.00
N GLU A 126 22.06 -16.16 -0.61
CA GLU A 126 23.34 -16.06 -1.32
C GLU A 126 24.48 -16.46 -0.38
N ARG A 127 24.55 -15.85 0.81
CA ARG A 127 25.56 -16.16 1.83
C ARG A 127 25.57 -17.64 2.21
N ILE A 128 24.40 -18.21 2.50
CA ILE A 128 24.27 -19.62 2.90
C ILE A 128 24.75 -20.55 1.78
N ILE A 129 24.41 -20.26 0.52
CA ILE A 129 24.81 -21.07 -0.63
C ILE A 129 26.34 -21.02 -0.82
N PHE A 130 26.98 -19.87 -0.64
CA PHE A 130 28.44 -19.77 -0.74
C PHE A 130 29.15 -20.46 0.43
N ASP A 131 28.73 -20.20 1.67
CA ASP A 131 29.40 -20.72 2.87
C ASP A 131 29.18 -22.24 3.06
N GLN A 132 28.06 -22.78 2.59
CA GLN A 132 27.65 -24.18 2.82
C GLN A 132 27.43 -24.99 1.53
N ARG A 133 28.05 -24.57 0.42
CA ARG A 133 27.88 -25.16 -0.91
C ARG A 133 28.00 -26.69 -0.92
N HIS A 134 28.97 -27.23 -0.20
CA HIS A 134 29.23 -28.68 -0.16
C HIS A 134 28.17 -29.47 0.62
N ASN A 135 27.59 -28.88 1.68
CA ASN A 135 26.53 -29.51 2.48
C ASN A 135 25.16 -29.42 1.78
N ILE A 136 24.88 -28.30 1.11
CA ILE A 136 23.63 -28.08 0.37
C ILE A 136 23.54 -28.97 -0.87
N SER A 137 24.65 -29.14 -1.59
CA SER A 137 24.69 -29.98 -2.81
C SER A 137 24.60 -31.49 -2.50
N ASN A 138 25.15 -31.93 -1.37
CA ASN A 138 25.09 -33.36 -0.99
C ASN A 138 23.75 -33.78 -0.37
N SER A 139 22.91 -32.85 0.10
CA SER A 139 21.70 -33.19 0.84
C SER A 139 20.51 -32.30 0.48
N LEU A 140 19.49 -32.91 -0.14
CA LEU A 140 18.18 -32.28 -0.41
C LEU A 140 17.27 -32.23 0.84
N ARG A 141 17.82 -32.52 2.02
CA ARG A 141 17.05 -32.65 3.27
C ARG A 141 16.25 -31.38 3.59
N TRP A 142 16.83 -30.20 3.44
CA TRP A 142 16.16 -28.92 3.70
C TRP A 142 14.96 -28.70 2.78
N LEU A 143 15.04 -29.13 1.52
CA LEU A 143 13.95 -29.04 0.54
C LEU A 143 12.81 -29.99 0.92
N ILE A 144 13.12 -31.23 1.26
CA ILE A 144 12.13 -32.22 1.68
C ILE A 144 11.43 -31.77 2.96
N ILE A 145 12.19 -31.30 3.97
CA ILE A 145 11.62 -30.80 5.22
C ILE A 145 10.76 -29.56 4.95
N GLY A 146 11.23 -28.59 4.16
CA GLY A 146 10.45 -27.41 3.79
C GLY A 146 9.14 -27.76 3.07
N GLY A 147 9.18 -28.71 2.13
CA GLY A 147 7.99 -29.21 1.46
C GLY A 147 7.00 -29.89 2.42
N LEU A 148 7.50 -30.72 3.35
CA LEU A 148 6.68 -31.34 4.38
C LEU A 148 6.06 -30.33 5.34
N VAL A 149 6.83 -29.33 5.79
CA VAL A 149 6.34 -28.25 6.66
C VAL A 149 5.24 -27.46 5.95
N TYR A 150 5.46 -27.07 4.69
CA TYR A 150 4.44 -26.39 3.90
C TYR A 150 3.17 -27.22 3.75
N PHE A 151 3.30 -28.51 3.44
CA PHE A 151 2.16 -29.41 3.30
C PHE A 151 1.38 -29.58 4.61
N LEU A 152 2.07 -29.70 5.75
CA LEU A 152 1.45 -29.74 7.07
C LEU A 152 0.71 -28.44 7.40
N LEU A 153 1.30 -27.28 7.11
CA LEU A 153 0.66 -25.98 7.29
C LEU A 153 -0.61 -25.85 6.44
N LEU A 154 -0.59 -26.38 5.20
CA LEU A 154 -1.74 -26.42 4.32
C LEU A 154 -2.86 -27.29 4.92
N ILE A 155 -2.54 -28.50 5.40
CA ILE A 155 -3.52 -29.38 6.07
C ILE A 155 -4.13 -28.68 7.29
N VAL A 156 -3.31 -28.08 8.15
CA VAL A 156 -3.78 -27.39 9.36
C VAL A 156 -4.74 -26.26 8.98
N ARG A 157 -4.40 -25.46 7.97
CA ARG A 157 -5.29 -24.40 7.48
C ARG A 157 -6.57 -24.94 6.86
N TYR A 158 -6.49 -26.01 6.09
CA TYR A 158 -7.67 -26.65 5.49
C TYR A 158 -8.63 -27.16 6.55
N VAL A 159 -8.11 -27.87 7.57
CA VAL A 159 -8.89 -28.38 8.70
C VAL A 159 -9.50 -27.20 9.46
N TYR A 160 -8.72 -26.17 9.80
CA TYR A 160 -9.23 -24.98 10.46
C TYR A 160 -10.38 -24.33 9.67
N ALA A 161 -10.20 -24.14 8.37
CA ALA A 161 -11.21 -23.56 7.51
C ALA A 161 -12.46 -24.42 7.37
N ARG A 162 -12.30 -25.74 7.36
CA ARG A 162 -13.41 -26.69 7.24
C ARG A 162 -14.32 -26.71 8.45
N PHE A 163 -13.79 -26.40 9.64
CA PHE A 163 -14.51 -26.49 10.91
C PHE A 163 -14.89 -25.14 11.53
N PHE A 164 -14.14 -24.06 11.28
CA PHE A 164 -14.32 -22.78 11.97
C PHE A 164 -14.72 -21.61 11.07
N ILE A 165 -14.65 -21.74 9.74
CA ILE A 165 -15.09 -20.68 8.81
C ILE A 165 -16.56 -20.88 8.45
N VAL A 166 -17.32 -19.78 8.43
CA VAL A 166 -18.80 -19.70 8.32
C VAL A 166 -19.43 -20.71 7.36
N ASP A 167 -18.91 -20.82 6.14
CA ASP A 167 -19.56 -21.67 5.12
C ASP A 167 -19.18 -23.16 5.23
N CYS A 168 -18.11 -23.50 5.97
CA CYS A 168 -17.58 -24.85 6.17
C CYS A 168 -17.46 -25.71 4.88
N THR A 169 -17.49 -25.14 3.67
CA THR A 169 -17.46 -25.96 2.44
C THR A 169 -16.03 -26.42 2.11
N ASN A 170 -15.91 -27.56 1.42
CA ASN A 170 -14.59 -28.02 0.94
C ASN A 170 -13.94 -26.98 0.00
N ARG A 171 -14.74 -26.30 -0.83
CA ARG A 171 -14.23 -25.29 -1.78
C ARG A 171 -13.66 -24.08 -1.03
N THR A 172 -14.39 -23.55 -0.05
CA THR A 172 -13.89 -22.42 0.76
C THR A 172 -12.68 -22.82 1.60
N ALA A 173 -12.65 -24.04 2.13
CA ALA A 173 -11.51 -24.54 2.88
C ALA A 173 -10.24 -24.70 2.03
N VAL A 174 -10.36 -25.22 0.79
CA VAL A 174 -9.24 -25.31 -0.15
C VAL A 174 -8.76 -23.91 -0.54
N LEU A 175 -9.67 -23.00 -0.88
CA LEU A 175 -9.33 -21.62 -1.24
C LEU A 175 -8.61 -20.89 -0.09
N PHE A 176 -9.12 -21.03 1.13
CA PHE A 176 -8.50 -20.44 2.32
C PHE A 176 -7.11 -21.02 2.61
N ALA A 177 -6.95 -22.34 2.52
CA ALA A 177 -5.67 -22.98 2.79
C ALA A 177 -4.58 -22.57 1.78
N LEU A 178 -4.94 -22.48 0.50
CA LEU A 178 -4.03 -22.10 -0.58
C LEU A 178 -3.73 -20.59 -0.62
N GLY A 179 -4.67 -19.75 -0.19
CA GLY A 179 -4.51 -18.29 -0.24
C GLY A 179 -3.57 -17.70 0.79
N GLY A 180 -3.19 -18.46 1.82
CA GLY A 180 -2.32 -17.96 2.87
C GLY A 180 -0.85 -17.94 2.46
N VAL A 181 -0.42 -16.85 1.83
CA VAL A 181 0.98 -16.62 1.49
C VAL A 181 1.81 -16.37 2.76
N HIS A 182 2.97 -17.02 2.87
CA HIS A 182 3.98 -16.72 3.88
C HIS A 182 4.96 -15.70 3.30
N GLY A 183 5.52 -14.85 4.16
CA GLY A 183 6.39 -13.79 3.70
C GLY A 183 7.06 -13.06 4.85
N THR A 184 6.81 -11.77 4.96
CA THR A 184 7.63 -10.87 5.77
C THR A 184 7.56 -11.12 7.26
N VAL A 185 6.37 -11.45 7.79
CA VAL A 185 6.18 -11.77 9.21
C VAL A 185 6.91 -13.05 9.60
N THR A 186 6.82 -14.08 8.77
CA THR A 186 7.52 -15.36 8.97
C THR A 186 9.02 -15.13 9.06
N LEU A 187 9.57 -14.37 8.10
CA LEU A 187 11.00 -14.09 8.08
C LEU A 187 11.45 -13.25 9.28
N ALA A 188 10.68 -12.23 9.66
CA ALA A 188 10.99 -11.42 10.85
C ALA A 188 11.03 -12.28 12.12
N MET A 189 10.09 -13.24 12.25
CA MET A 189 10.08 -14.19 13.36
C MET A 189 11.30 -15.11 13.34
N THR A 190 11.72 -15.58 12.15
CA THR A 190 12.96 -16.36 12.00
C THR A 190 14.19 -15.55 12.41
N PHE A 191 14.32 -14.29 12.03
CA PHE A 191 15.47 -13.47 12.45
C PHE A 191 15.46 -13.13 13.94
N SER A 192 14.29 -13.09 14.58
CA SER A 192 14.17 -12.85 16.02
C SER A 192 14.90 -13.91 16.87
N ILE A 193 15.08 -15.14 16.35
CA ILE A 193 15.76 -16.22 17.07
C ILE A 193 17.28 -16.27 16.87
N LEU A 194 17.86 -15.43 15.99
CA LEU A 194 19.29 -15.44 15.63
C LEU A 194 20.20 -15.37 16.87
N ASN A 195 19.83 -14.58 17.88
CA ASN A 195 20.65 -14.34 19.06
C ASN A 195 20.27 -15.21 20.28
N ASN A 196 19.38 -16.20 20.11
CA ASN A 196 18.86 -17.01 21.22
C ASN A 196 19.72 -18.27 21.52
N GLY A 197 21.03 -18.21 21.24
CA GLY A 197 21.98 -19.30 21.51
C GLY A 197 21.89 -20.49 20.55
N ILE A 198 21.28 -20.30 19.38
CA ILE A 198 21.18 -21.32 18.32
C ILE A 198 22.49 -21.34 17.52
N SER A 199 22.94 -22.52 17.09
CA SER A 199 24.12 -22.63 16.23
C SER A 199 23.86 -21.99 14.86
N GLN A 200 24.88 -21.36 14.28
CA GLN A 200 24.77 -20.75 12.94
C GLN A 200 24.33 -21.76 11.87
N VAL A 201 24.72 -23.02 12.01
CA VAL A 201 24.33 -24.10 11.09
C VAL A 201 22.81 -24.34 11.16
N LEU A 202 22.24 -24.46 12.36
CA LEU A 202 20.81 -24.71 12.54
C LEU A 202 19.99 -23.48 12.13
N PHE A 203 20.48 -22.27 12.41
CA PHE A 203 19.85 -21.04 11.92
C PHE A 203 19.80 -20.99 10.39
N ASN A 204 20.91 -21.31 9.71
CA ASN A 204 20.96 -21.38 8.26
C ASN A 204 20.01 -22.44 7.68
N GLU A 205 19.90 -23.61 8.33
CA GLU A 205 18.92 -24.64 7.95
C GLU A 205 17.48 -24.15 8.07
N ILE A 206 17.13 -23.43 9.16
CA ILE A 206 15.80 -22.84 9.31
C ILE A 206 15.53 -21.84 8.18
N ILE A 207 16.48 -20.96 7.85
CA ILE A 207 16.31 -19.99 6.75
C ILE A 207 16.08 -20.70 5.41
N LEU A 208 16.79 -21.80 5.13
CA LEU A 208 16.58 -22.61 3.92
C LEU A 208 15.19 -23.25 3.89
N ILE A 209 14.74 -23.84 5.01
CA ILE A 209 13.40 -24.43 5.14
C ILE A 209 12.31 -23.37 4.94
N GLU A 210 12.44 -22.22 5.63
CA GLU A 210 11.50 -21.11 5.52
C GLU A 210 11.44 -20.54 4.11
N THR A 211 12.58 -20.47 3.42
CA THR A 211 12.62 -20.07 2.01
C THR A 211 11.77 -20.98 1.14
N VAL A 212 11.86 -22.31 1.34
CA VAL A 212 11.04 -23.28 0.61
C VAL A 212 9.56 -23.04 0.91
N VAL A 213 9.20 -22.84 2.17
CA VAL A 213 7.80 -22.57 2.58
C VAL A 213 7.28 -21.27 1.96
N ILE A 214 8.06 -20.19 1.99
CA ILE A 214 7.71 -18.89 1.41
C ILE A 214 7.51 -19.03 -0.10
N ILE A 215 8.49 -19.58 -0.82
CA ILE A 215 8.43 -19.73 -2.29
C ILE A 215 7.27 -20.64 -2.70
N LEU A 216 7.10 -21.81 -2.06
CA LEU A 216 5.98 -22.70 -2.36
C LEU A 216 4.64 -22.04 -2.09
N SER A 217 4.49 -21.32 -0.97
CA SER A 217 3.24 -20.63 -0.65
C SER A 217 2.89 -19.53 -1.66
N MET A 218 3.87 -18.75 -2.12
CA MET A 218 3.68 -17.72 -3.13
C MET A 218 3.36 -18.32 -4.50
N LEU A 219 4.12 -19.34 -4.92
CA LEU A 219 3.96 -19.99 -6.22
C LEU A 219 2.61 -20.71 -6.30
N MET A 220 2.26 -21.50 -5.29
CA MET A 220 1.00 -22.22 -5.24
C MET A 220 -0.20 -21.27 -5.27
N SER A 221 -0.18 -20.20 -4.46
CA SER A 221 -1.26 -19.19 -4.47
C SER A 221 -1.39 -18.54 -5.85
N THR A 222 -0.28 -18.13 -6.46
CA THR A 222 -0.28 -17.44 -7.77
C THR A 222 -0.75 -18.34 -8.91
N VAL A 223 -0.28 -19.59 -8.97
CA VAL A 223 -0.58 -20.51 -10.07
C VAL A 223 -1.96 -21.15 -9.90
N ILE A 224 -2.29 -21.64 -8.69
CA ILE A 224 -3.54 -22.39 -8.48
C ILE A 224 -4.75 -21.45 -8.55
N PHE A 225 -4.66 -20.22 -8.05
CA PHE A 225 -5.78 -19.29 -8.13
C PHE A 225 -6.14 -18.91 -9.57
N LYS A 226 -5.16 -18.81 -10.46
CA LYS A 226 -5.41 -18.60 -11.89
C LYS A 226 -6.23 -19.75 -12.53
N ILE A 227 -6.12 -20.97 -11.98
CA ILE A 227 -6.83 -22.16 -12.48
C ILE A 227 -8.18 -22.34 -11.78
N LEU A 228 -8.24 -22.07 -10.48
CA LEU A 228 -9.38 -22.41 -9.61
C LEU A 228 -10.44 -21.30 -9.53
N LEU A 229 -10.04 -20.03 -9.63
CA LEU A 229 -10.96 -18.89 -9.60
C LEU A 229 -11.44 -18.56 -11.02
N PRO A 230 -12.72 -18.16 -11.18
CA PRO A 230 -13.19 -17.64 -12.45
C PRO A 230 -12.41 -16.38 -12.84
N VAL A 231 -12.18 -16.20 -14.13
CA VAL A 231 -11.57 -14.97 -14.65
C VAL A 231 -12.57 -13.84 -14.49
N ASP A 232 -12.15 -12.78 -13.79
CA ASP A 232 -12.89 -11.54 -13.74
C ASP A 232 -12.71 -10.78 -15.07
N VAL A 233 -13.72 -10.90 -15.94
CA VAL A 233 -13.71 -10.28 -17.28
C VAL A 233 -13.80 -8.76 -17.18
N ASP A 234 -14.45 -8.24 -16.14
CA ASP A 234 -14.58 -6.80 -15.90
C ASP A 234 -13.24 -6.22 -15.47
N GLU A 235 -12.49 -6.92 -14.60
CA GLU A 235 -11.14 -6.51 -14.20
C GLU A 235 -10.16 -6.58 -15.38
N LEU A 236 -10.24 -7.62 -16.22
CA LEU A 236 -9.39 -7.76 -17.41
C LEU A 236 -9.62 -6.61 -18.42
N ASN A 237 -10.87 -6.20 -18.59
CA ASN A 237 -11.24 -5.13 -19.51
C ASN A 237 -11.09 -3.73 -18.91
N LYS A 238 -11.01 -3.61 -17.57
CA LYS A 238 -10.92 -2.34 -16.82
C LYS A 238 -9.89 -1.39 -17.42
N ALA A 239 -8.66 -1.85 -17.64
CA ALA A 239 -7.58 -1.02 -18.17
C ALA A 239 -7.87 -0.47 -19.58
N THR A 240 -8.48 -1.29 -20.44
CA THR A 240 -8.83 -0.89 -21.81
C THR A 240 -10.01 0.07 -21.81
N GLN A 241 -11.05 -0.22 -21.03
CA GLN A 241 -12.23 0.65 -20.90
C GLN A 241 -11.88 2.00 -20.28
N LEU A 242 -11.08 2.02 -19.20
CA LEU A 242 -10.56 3.26 -18.61
C LEU A 242 -9.77 4.08 -19.63
N LYS A 243 -8.94 3.44 -20.47
CA LYS A 243 -8.20 4.14 -21.51
C LYS A 243 -9.11 4.77 -22.57
N ILE A 244 -10.17 4.07 -22.98
CA ILE A 244 -11.16 4.59 -23.93
C ILE A 244 -11.90 5.79 -23.30
N LEU A 245 -12.43 5.61 -22.09
CA LEU A 245 -13.18 6.64 -21.37
C LEU A 245 -12.32 7.88 -21.10
N ARG A 246 -11.07 7.71 -20.64
CA ARG A 246 -10.14 8.83 -20.42
C ARG A 246 -9.87 9.60 -21.70
N ASN A 247 -9.81 8.92 -22.85
CA ASN A 247 -9.61 9.57 -24.13
C ASN A 247 -10.85 10.38 -24.58
N GLU A 248 -12.06 9.82 -24.45
CA GLU A 248 -13.31 10.54 -24.73
C GLU A 248 -13.47 11.76 -23.82
N LEU A 249 -13.15 11.60 -22.55
CA LEU A 249 -13.17 12.65 -21.54
C LEU A 249 -12.28 13.83 -21.95
N VAL A 250 -11.01 13.58 -22.27
CA VAL A 250 -10.07 14.62 -22.69
C VAL A 250 -10.47 15.28 -24.01
N ILE A 251 -11.12 14.55 -24.92
CA ILE A 251 -11.67 15.14 -26.14
C ILE A 251 -12.75 16.18 -25.80
N VAL A 252 -13.64 15.89 -24.84
CA VAL A 252 -14.67 16.82 -24.37
C VAL A 252 -14.02 18.07 -23.75
N GLY A 253 -13.00 17.89 -22.90
CA GLY A 253 -12.24 19.00 -22.31
C GLY A 253 -11.59 19.90 -23.38
N ILE A 254 -10.89 19.30 -24.34
CA ILE A 254 -10.25 20.03 -25.45
C ILE A 254 -11.30 20.74 -26.33
N GLN A 255 -12.42 20.09 -26.62
CA GLN A 255 -13.49 20.70 -27.41
C GLN A 255 -14.07 21.92 -26.68
N HIS A 256 -14.23 21.84 -25.36
CA HIS A 256 -14.68 22.97 -24.56
C HIS A 256 -13.67 24.14 -24.61
N VAL A 257 -12.37 23.86 -24.43
CA VAL A 257 -11.31 24.87 -24.51
C VAL A 257 -11.24 25.54 -25.88
N LYS A 258 -11.48 24.81 -26.98
CA LYS A 258 -11.52 25.38 -28.34
C LYS A 258 -12.65 26.39 -28.54
N THR A 259 -13.73 26.30 -27.77
CA THR A 259 -14.84 27.27 -27.84
C THR A 259 -14.58 28.55 -27.03
N MET A 260 -13.55 28.55 -26.17
CA MET A 260 -13.21 29.69 -25.34
C MET A 260 -12.42 30.74 -26.11
N LYS A 261 -12.66 32.01 -25.76
CA LYS A 261 -11.84 33.13 -26.22
C LYS A 261 -10.58 33.18 -25.35
N LEU A 262 -9.53 32.54 -25.84
CA LEU A 262 -8.21 32.47 -25.20
C LEU A 262 -7.11 33.02 -26.11
N SER A 263 -6.04 33.56 -25.53
CA SER A 263 -4.79 33.79 -26.27
C SER A 263 -4.27 32.48 -26.88
N ASP A 264 -3.69 32.53 -28.09
CA ASP A 264 -3.20 31.32 -28.77
C ASP A 264 -2.16 30.57 -27.95
N LYS A 265 -1.25 31.29 -27.28
CA LYS A 265 -0.26 30.71 -26.38
C LYS A 265 -0.91 29.95 -25.21
N VAL A 266 -1.92 30.55 -24.57
CA VAL A 266 -2.64 29.91 -23.45
C VAL A 266 -3.42 28.69 -23.93
N ARG A 267 -4.07 28.79 -25.09
CA ARG A 267 -4.82 27.68 -25.69
C ARG A 267 -3.92 26.47 -25.96
N GLU A 268 -2.73 26.69 -26.53
CA GLU A 268 -1.78 25.61 -26.81
C GLU A 268 -1.29 24.92 -25.53
N ILE A 269 -0.97 25.69 -24.48
CA ILE A 269 -0.55 25.16 -23.18
C ILE A 269 -1.67 24.31 -22.55
N VAL A 270 -2.89 24.85 -22.48
CA VAL A 270 -4.02 24.14 -21.89
C VAL A 270 -4.33 22.85 -22.66
N ILE A 271 -4.30 22.88 -24.00
CA ILE A 271 -4.51 21.67 -24.81
C ILE A 271 -3.38 20.66 -24.60
N TYR A 272 -2.14 21.11 -24.45
CA TYR A 272 -1.01 20.24 -24.11
C TYR A 272 -1.22 19.55 -22.75
N ASP A 273 -1.58 20.33 -21.72
CA ASP A 273 -1.84 19.83 -20.36
C ASP A 273 -3.00 18.82 -20.34
N LEU A 274 -4.08 19.09 -21.07
CA LEU A 274 -5.20 18.14 -21.19
C LEU A 274 -4.80 16.84 -21.90
N ARG A 275 -3.98 16.92 -22.96
CA ARG A 275 -3.47 15.73 -23.67
C ARG A 275 -2.52 14.90 -22.84
N ASP A 276 -1.85 15.51 -21.87
CA ASP A 276 -0.92 14.84 -20.97
C ASP A 276 -1.63 13.79 -20.11
N GLN A 277 -2.89 14.04 -19.73
CA GLN A 277 -3.73 13.10 -18.99
C GLN A 277 -3.84 11.73 -19.68
N VAL A 278 -3.81 11.68 -21.02
CA VAL A 278 -3.91 10.43 -21.81
C VAL A 278 -2.54 9.91 -22.24
N GLN A 279 -1.44 10.51 -21.76
CA GLN A 279 -0.06 10.20 -22.20
C GLN A 279 0.09 10.27 -23.72
N LYS A 280 -0.65 11.19 -24.37
CA LYS A 280 -0.65 11.35 -25.84
C LYS A 280 0.35 12.40 -26.33
N ASN A 281 1.04 13.07 -25.41
CA ASN A 281 2.09 14.01 -25.76
C ASN A 281 3.32 13.25 -26.27
N THR A 282 3.86 13.69 -27.41
CA THR A 282 5.10 13.12 -27.96
C THR A 282 6.31 13.60 -27.15
N LEU A 283 7.39 12.81 -27.12
CA LEU A 283 8.65 13.23 -26.48
C LEU A 283 9.17 14.57 -27.05
N ASN A 284 9.00 14.80 -28.36
CA ASN A 284 9.36 16.07 -28.98
C ASN A 284 8.51 17.24 -28.45
N ALA A 285 7.20 17.03 -28.28
CA ALA A 285 6.33 18.04 -27.68
C ALA A 285 6.72 18.33 -26.22
N PHE A 286 7.05 17.30 -25.44
CA PHE A 286 7.58 17.44 -24.09
C PHE A 286 8.86 18.27 -24.05
N PHE A 287 9.87 17.95 -24.87
CA PHE A 287 11.12 18.70 -24.89
C PHE A 287 10.94 20.14 -25.38
N ASN A 288 10.04 20.38 -26.33
CA ASN A 288 9.70 21.73 -26.78
C ASN A 288 9.05 22.55 -25.66
N GLN A 289 8.10 21.96 -24.93
CA GLN A 289 7.43 22.61 -23.81
C GLN A 289 8.36 22.81 -22.60
N TRP A 290 9.21 21.82 -22.30
CA TRP A 290 10.21 21.93 -21.25
C TRP A 290 11.25 23.02 -21.58
N ARG A 291 11.71 23.08 -22.83
CA ARG A 291 12.64 24.13 -23.29
C ARG A 291 12.00 25.51 -23.26
N SER A 292 10.71 25.65 -23.61
CA SER A 292 10.01 26.94 -23.55
C SER A 292 9.85 27.46 -22.11
N VAL A 293 9.67 26.57 -21.12
CA VAL A 293 9.61 26.93 -19.69
C VAL A 293 10.99 27.26 -19.10
N THR A 294 12.05 26.56 -19.53
CA THR A 294 13.40 26.70 -18.94
C THR A 294 14.29 27.75 -19.62
N THR A 295 14.13 27.94 -20.93
CA THR A 295 15.04 28.78 -21.74
C THR A 295 14.45 30.15 -22.02
N ASP A 296 13.13 30.24 -22.18
CA ASP A 296 12.44 31.49 -22.43
C ASP A 296 11.93 32.07 -21.11
N LYS A 297 12.48 33.21 -20.67
CA LYS A 297 11.89 34.04 -19.59
C LYS A 297 10.55 34.67 -20.01
N THR A 298 9.83 34.10 -20.99
CA THR A 298 8.45 34.49 -21.31
C THR A 298 7.49 33.78 -20.36
N THR A 299 7.69 34.03 -19.07
CA THR A 299 6.70 33.77 -18.03
C THR A 299 5.36 34.25 -18.56
N LEU A 300 4.34 33.40 -18.52
CA LEU A 300 2.97 33.85 -18.76
C LEU A 300 2.77 35.13 -17.96
N THR A 301 2.22 36.16 -18.61
CA THR A 301 1.84 37.36 -17.86
C THR A 301 0.87 36.96 -16.75
N SER A 302 0.81 37.73 -15.65
CA SER A 302 -0.14 37.45 -14.56
C SER A 302 -1.59 37.26 -15.07
N ILE A 303 -1.96 37.97 -16.14
CA ILE A 303 -3.26 37.81 -16.80
C ILE A 303 -3.36 36.46 -17.51
N GLN A 304 -2.34 36.05 -18.26
CA GLN A 304 -2.31 34.77 -18.97
C GLN A 304 -2.25 33.55 -18.04
N SER A 305 -1.60 33.64 -16.87
CA SER A 305 -1.61 32.55 -15.88
C SER A 305 -2.98 32.39 -15.24
N VAL A 306 -3.68 33.49 -14.95
CA VAL A 306 -5.08 33.47 -14.51
C VAL A 306 -5.99 32.92 -15.61
N GLU A 307 -5.76 33.30 -16.86
CA GLU A 307 -6.48 32.81 -18.04
C GLU A 307 -6.28 31.29 -18.23
N GLN A 308 -5.04 30.79 -18.11
CA GLN A 308 -4.72 29.36 -18.14
C GLN A 308 -5.44 28.61 -17.02
N ARG A 309 -5.34 29.08 -15.77
CA ARG A 309 -6.00 28.47 -14.62
C ARG A 309 -7.52 28.38 -14.83
N ARG A 310 -8.13 29.46 -15.34
CA ARG A 310 -9.56 29.51 -15.65
C ARG A 310 -9.93 28.52 -16.76
N ALA A 311 -9.15 28.45 -17.83
CA ALA A 311 -9.38 27.55 -18.95
C ALA A 311 -9.28 26.08 -18.51
N LEU A 312 -8.28 25.72 -17.69
CA LEU A 312 -8.15 24.39 -17.10
C LEU A 312 -9.35 24.03 -16.22
N MET A 313 -9.75 24.93 -15.31
CA MET A 313 -10.93 24.71 -14.46
C MET A 313 -12.20 24.45 -15.27
N GLN A 314 -12.44 25.24 -16.30
CA GLN A 314 -13.61 25.06 -17.15
C GLN A 314 -13.53 23.79 -18.01
N ALA A 315 -12.32 23.39 -18.43
CA ALA A 315 -12.11 22.11 -19.10
C ALA A 315 -12.45 20.94 -18.18
N PHE A 316 -11.92 20.93 -16.95
CA PHE A 316 -12.23 19.90 -15.95
C PHE A 316 -13.71 19.88 -15.57
N ASP A 317 -14.38 21.04 -15.50
CA ASP A 317 -15.84 21.11 -15.33
C ASP A 317 -16.59 20.39 -16.45
N ALA A 318 -16.15 20.54 -17.70
CA ALA A 318 -16.75 19.85 -18.84
C ALA A 318 -16.50 18.33 -18.78
N GLU A 319 -15.28 17.92 -18.41
CA GLU A 319 -14.91 16.51 -18.21
C GLU A 319 -15.74 15.85 -17.09
N ARG A 320 -15.93 16.53 -15.96
CA ARG A 320 -16.77 16.03 -14.85
C ARG A 320 -18.23 15.92 -15.23
N LYS A 321 -18.77 16.87 -15.99
CA LYS A 321 -20.17 16.80 -16.48
C LYS A 321 -20.36 15.58 -17.37
N PHE A 322 -19.42 15.30 -18.26
CA PHE A 322 -19.43 14.10 -19.09
C PHE A 322 -19.45 12.81 -18.24
N LEU A 323 -18.58 12.70 -17.23
CA LEU A 323 -18.61 11.56 -16.30
C LEU A 323 -19.92 11.45 -15.51
N TYR A 324 -20.47 12.58 -15.07
CA TYR A 324 -21.73 12.62 -14.34
C TYR A 324 -22.90 12.12 -15.21
N ASP A 325 -22.94 12.52 -16.48
CA ASP A 325 -23.96 12.07 -17.44
C ASP A 325 -23.84 10.56 -17.72
N LEU A 326 -22.62 10.04 -17.85
CA LEU A 326 -22.37 8.60 -17.97
C LEU A 326 -22.85 7.83 -16.73
N ALA A 327 -22.56 8.35 -15.54
CA ALA A 327 -22.95 7.73 -14.26
C ALA A 327 -24.48 7.72 -14.10
N LYS A 328 -25.14 8.84 -14.39
CA LYS A 328 -26.60 8.96 -14.31
C LYS A 328 -27.30 7.97 -15.24
N ASN A 329 -26.77 7.78 -16.44
CA ASN A 329 -27.35 6.90 -17.45
C ASN A 329 -26.95 5.42 -17.28
N HIS A 330 -26.15 5.08 -16.26
CA HIS A 330 -25.68 3.71 -15.97
C HIS A 330 -25.00 3.03 -17.18
N MET A 331 -24.34 3.83 -18.03
CA MET A 331 -23.74 3.35 -19.28
C MET A 331 -22.43 2.58 -19.05
N VAL A 332 -21.80 2.80 -17.88
CA VAL A 332 -20.47 2.30 -17.52
C VAL A 332 -20.49 1.91 -16.04
N ASN A 333 -19.70 0.92 -15.65
CA ASN A 333 -19.51 0.56 -14.25
C ASN A 333 -19.06 1.79 -13.43
N SER A 334 -19.78 2.07 -12.35
CA SER A 334 -19.55 3.22 -11.47
C SER A 334 -18.12 3.29 -10.94
N GLU A 335 -17.46 2.14 -10.75
CA GLU A 335 -16.06 2.10 -10.31
C GLU A 335 -15.13 2.85 -11.27
N TYR A 336 -15.27 2.65 -12.57
CA TYR A 336 -14.43 3.32 -13.58
C TYR A 336 -14.67 4.83 -13.61
N ILE A 337 -15.92 5.22 -13.40
CA ILE A 337 -16.30 6.62 -13.34
C ILE A 337 -15.68 7.28 -12.11
N TYR A 338 -15.76 6.64 -10.94
CA TYR A 338 -15.18 7.18 -9.71
C TYR A 338 -13.66 7.26 -9.76
N ASP A 339 -12.99 6.29 -10.38
CA ASP A 339 -11.53 6.32 -10.60
C ASP A 339 -11.14 7.58 -11.40
N LEU A 340 -11.77 7.82 -12.56
CA LEU A 340 -11.50 9.00 -13.39
C LEU A 340 -11.93 10.31 -12.71
N PHE A 341 -13.04 10.31 -11.97
CA PHE A 341 -13.49 11.47 -11.22
C PHE A 341 -12.47 11.87 -10.15
N SER A 342 -11.88 10.89 -9.46
CA SER A 342 -10.81 11.12 -8.49
C SER A 342 -9.55 11.68 -9.15
N GLU A 343 -9.16 11.18 -10.33
CA GLU A 343 -8.03 11.73 -11.10
C GLU A 343 -8.24 13.21 -11.45
N ILE A 344 -9.43 13.57 -11.94
CA ILE A 344 -9.75 14.98 -12.29
C ILE A 344 -9.73 15.87 -11.06
N LEU A 345 -10.34 15.44 -9.94
CA LEU A 345 -10.34 16.23 -8.72
C LEU A 345 -8.92 16.46 -8.17
N LEU A 346 -8.02 15.49 -8.33
CA LEU A 346 -6.61 15.67 -8.01
C LEU A 346 -5.94 16.68 -8.95
N SER A 347 -6.16 16.58 -10.26
CA SER A 347 -5.67 17.57 -11.23
C SER A 347 -6.21 18.98 -10.96
N GLU A 348 -7.49 19.12 -10.63
CA GLU A 348 -8.08 20.40 -10.24
C GLU A 348 -7.42 20.97 -8.99
N SER A 349 -7.17 20.11 -7.99
CA SER A 349 -6.50 20.52 -6.76
C SER A 349 -5.08 21.03 -7.02
N LEU A 350 -4.34 20.42 -7.96
CA LEU A 350 -3.00 20.86 -8.35
C LEU A 350 -3.02 22.24 -9.01
N VAL A 351 -4.09 22.53 -9.77
CA VAL A 351 -4.27 23.81 -10.47
C VAL A 351 -4.71 24.93 -9.53
N LEU A 352 -5.48 24.61 -8.50
CA LEU A 352 -6.00 25.57 -7.53
C LEU A 352 -5.07 25.83 -6.33
N ASP A 353 -4.13 24.93 -6.04
CA ASP A 353 -3.27 25.04 -4.85
C ASP A 353 -2.40 26.31 -4.92
N PRO A 354 -2.64 27.30 -4.03
CA PRO A 354 -1.89 28.56 -4.03
C PRO A 354 -0.43 28.39 -3.61
N GLN A 355 -0.08 27.25 -2.99
CA GLN A 355 1.30 26.93 -2.61
C GLN A 355 2.04 26.16 -3.71
N ASN A 356 1.33 25.70 -4.74
CA ASN A 356 1.91 24.91 -5.81
C ASN A 356 2.53 25.85 -6.86
N GLN A 357 3.85 25.82 -6.99
CA GLN A 357 4.61 26.65 -7.94
C GLN A 357 4.58 26.12 -9.38
N VAL A 358 3.68 25.18 -9.68
CA VAL A 358 3.65 24.42 -10.93
C VAL A 358 2.93 25.19 -12.05
N ILE A 359 2.27 26.32 -11.74
CA ILE A 359 1.52 27.16 -12.70
C ILE A 359 1.89 28.63 -12.56
#